data_AF-A0AAW7D9Q6-F1
#
_entry.id   AF-A0AAW7D9Q6-F1
#
_cell.length_a   1.000
_cell.length_b   1.000
_cell.length_c   1.000
_cell.angle_alpha   90.00
_cell.angle_beta   90.00
_cell.angle_gamma   90.00
#
_symmetry.space_group_name_H-M   'P 1'
#
loop_
_entity.id
_entity.type
_entity.pdbx_description
1 polymer ?
#
loop_
_entity_poly.entity_id
_entity_poly.type
_entity_poly.pdbx_seq_one_letter_code
_entity_poly.pdbx_strand_id
1 'polypeptide(L)'
;MNQNTESPFKTYFDQTLERCGFDDDLKAGMLFFLGESIIAANTNQLMNMFVEEEKIQQEFRRLFTLYASSSAEINPFEALDIEPIKQIIYTYNEIYVNKIRNKSFDFESIINDNLKSTFKLDFIEKFEGKTYKLITNHNLNTSFFKQIGAYLNQFELSHEDIYLAGITYYQTHQKIDFEGINLLNLNIIDSFSPLYTTLFHYPLLYTYYPANLNANHLFSSILQFLYLHTNTDIAKHIHAFHNHIFYENNPRRIRKGWEFEEVERGVLISQTLHNALNIRKSPIFTTRPDFLASDNYLMKELKDQNIPLDNFKALISKTIEEYYETNLDEVVKGKLNHAEFLQLLAIIFYETAANAMIIKSWKN
;
A
#
# COMPACT_ATOMS: atom_id res chain seq x y z
N MET A 1 -25.21 -4.70 -31.95
CA MET A 1 -24.15 -5.54 -31.37
C MET A 1 -23.28 -4.62 -30.52
N ASN A 2 -23.63 -4.45 -29.24
CA ASN A 2 -22.78 -3.73 -28.29
C ASN A 2 -21.63 -4.66 -27.93
N GLN A 3 -20.44 -4.40 -28.47
CA GLN A 3 -19.23 -4.89 -27.83
C GLN A 3 -19.10 -4.09 -26.54
N ASN A 4 -19.54 -4.68 -25.42
CA ASN A 4 -19.05 -4.28 -24.10
C ASN A 4 -17.54 -4.52 -24.12
N THR A 5 -16.78 -3.55 -24.61
CA THR A 5 -15.33 -3.54 -24.40
C THR A 5 -15.12 -3.23 -22.94
N GLU A 6 -14.97 -4.29 -22.15
CA GLU A 6 -14.54 -4.24 -20.75
C GLU A 6 -13.37 -3.26 -20.61
N SER A 7 -13.37 -2.41 -19.57
CA SER A 7 -12.33 -1.40 -19.39
C SER A 7 -10.95 -2.09 -19.32
N PRO A 8 -9.96 -1.68 -20.14
CA PRO A 8 -8.62 -2.25 -20.08
C PRO A 8 -7.96 -2.12 -18.70
N PHE A 9 -8.30 -1.08 -17.94
CA PHE A 9 -7.83 -0.92 -16.57
C PHE A 9 -8.52 -1.88 -15.62
N LYS A 10 -9.83 -2.11 -15.77
CA LYS A 10 -10.57 -3.11 -14.97
C LYS A 10 -9.93 -4.48 -15.10
N THR A 11 -9.73 -4.97 -16.33
CA THR A 11 -9.09 -6.26 -16.57
C THR A 11 -7.70 -6.33 -15.92
N TYR A 12 -6.90 -5.27 -16.04
CA TYR A 12 -5.58 -5.20 -15.42
C TYR A 12 -5.65 -5.22 -13.88
N PHE A 13 -6.55 -4.43 -13.30
CA PHE A 13 -6.65 -4.26 -11.87
C PHE A 13 -7.24 -5.50 -11.20
N ASP A 14 -8.28 -6.11 -11.79
CA ASP A 14 -8.84 -7.38 -11.35
C ASP A 14 -7.77 -8.47 -11.34
N GLN A 15 -7.00 -8.62 -12.43
CA GLN A 15 -5.87 -9.56 -12.47
C GLN A 15 -4.82 -9.27 -11.39
N THR A 16 -4.59 -8.00 -11.07
CA THR A 16 -3.68 -7.61 -10.00
C THR A 16 -4.23 -8.04 -8.63
N LEU A 17 -5.51 -7.78 -8.36
CA LEU A 17 -6.17 -8.19 -7.10
C LEU A 17 -6.21 -9.71 -6.94
N GLU A 18 -6.43 -10.47 -8.02
CA GLU A 18 -6.31 -11.92 -8.01
C GLU A 18 -4.89 -12.38 -7.67
N ARG A 19 -3.88 -11.77 -8.30
CA ARG A 19 -2.47 -12.07 -7.98
C ARG A 19 -2.11 -11.70 -6.55
N CYS A 20 -2.71 -10.67 -5.96
CA CYS A 20 -2.52 -10.34 -4.55
C CYS A 20 -2.97 -11.48 -3.61
N GLY A 21 -3.84 -12.39 -4.07
CA GLY A 21 -4.40 -13.47 -3.26
C GLY A 21 -5.40 -12.96 -2.22
N PHE A 22 -6.08 -11.86 -2.52
CA PHE A 22 -7.10 -11.30 -1.63
C PHE A 22 -8.39 -12.13 -1.67
N ASP A 23 -9.07 -12.20 -0.53
CA ASP A 23 -10.44 -12.73 -0.46
C ASP A 23 -11.45 -11.71 -0.99
N ASP A 24 -12.67 -12.17 -1.24
CA ASP A 24 -13.72 -11.35 -1.87
C ASP A 24 -14.14 -10.17 -0.98
N ASP A 25 -14.09 -10.32 0.35
CA ASP A 25 -14.32 -9.22 1.29
C ASP A 25 -13.26 -8.13 1.12
N LEU A 26 -11.98 -8.50 1.09
CA LEU A 26 -10.91 -7.53 0.91
C LEU A 26 -11.00 -6.85 -0.46
N LYS A 27 -11.29 -7.59 -1.54
CA LYS A 27 -11.49 -7.03 -2.89
C LYS A 27 -12.65 -6.03 -2.93
N ALA A 28 -13.81 -6.42 -2.41
CA ALA A 28 -15.01 -5.57 -2.38
C ALA A 28 -14.76 -4.26 -1.61
N GLY A 29 -14.20 -4.34 -0.40
CA GLY A 29 -13.91 -3.16 0.40
C GLY A 29 -12.87 -2.23 -0.26
N MET A 30 -11.84 -2.80 -0.88
CA MET A 30 -10.85 -2.01 -1.62
C MET A 30 -11.45 -1.33 -2.85
N LEU A 31 -12.30 -2.00 -3.62
CA LEU A 31 -12.94 -1.43 -4.80
C LEU A 31 -13.92 -0.32 -4.44
N PHE A 32 -14.69 -0.50 -3.37
CA PHE A 32 -15.55 0.55 -2.83
C PHE A 32 -14.73 1.79 -2.47
N PHE A 33 -13.71 1.62 -1.63
CA PHE A 33 -12.91 2.74 -1.17
C PHE A 33 -12.07 3.36 -2.29
N LEU A 34 -11.64 2.58 -3.30
CA LEU A 34 -11.00 3.10 -4.49
C LEU A 34 -11.92 4.08 -5.24
N GLY A 35 -13.20 3.76 -5.38
CA GLY A 35 -14.19 4.67 -5.95
C GLY A 35 -14.42 5.90 -5.08
N GLU A 36 -14.56 5.69 -3.77
CA GLU A 36 -14.81 6.76 -2.79
C GLU A 36 -13.65 7.76 -2.70
N SER A 37 -12.41 7.25 -2.71
CA SER A 37 -11.24 8.05 -2.40
C SER A 37 -10.54 8.60 -3.64
N ILE A 38 -11.03 8.32 -4.85
CA ILE A 38 -10.27 8.59 -6.09
C ILE A 38 -9.95 10.07 -6.32
N ILE A 39 -10.81 10.99 -5.85
CA ILE A 39 -10.47 12.41 -5.87
C ILE A 39 -9.41 12.69 -4.81
N ALA A 40 -9.71 12.42 -3.55
CA ALA A 40 -8.83 12.76 -2.41
C ALA A 40 -7.41 12.20 -2.61
N ALA A 41 -7.27 10.98 -3.13
CA ALA A 41 -5.99 10.33 -3.38
C ALA A 41 -5.16 10.97 -4.50
N ASN A 42 -5.81 11.62 -5.49
CA ASN A 42 -5.14 12.03 -6.72
C ASN A 42 -5.10 13.55 -6.94
N THR A 43 -5.80 14.35 -6.13
CA THR A 43 -5.89 15.81 -6.29
C THR A 43 -4.53 16.48 -6.36
N ASN A 44 -3.65 16.24 -5.38
CA ASN A 44 -2.34 16.89 -5.35
C ASN A 44 -1.51 16.55 -6.59
N GLN A 45 -1.57 15.29 -7.06
CA GLN A 45 -0.79 14.86 -8.21
C GLN A 45 -1.32 15.46 -9.52
N LEU A 46 -2.63 15.50 -9.72
CA LEU A 46 -3.22 16.12 -10.90
C LEU A 46 -2.97 17.63 -10.94
N MET A 47 -3.08 18.33 -9.81
CA MET A 47 -2.79 19.77 -9.70
C MET A 47 -1.31 20.08 -9.94
N ASN A 48 -0.40 19.15 -9.68
CA ASN A 48 1.02 19.30 -10.01
C ASN A 48 1.31 19.03 -11.50
N MET A 49 0.47 18.23 -12.17
CA MET A 49 0.64 17.86 -13.58
C MET A 49 -0.03 18.83 -14.55
N PHE A 50 -1.13 19.46 -14.13
CA PHE A 50 -1.95 20.33 -14.97
C PHE A 50 -2.26 21.63 -14.23
N VAL A 51 -2.25 22.75 -14.97
CA VAL A 51 -2.51 24.08 -14.41
C VAL A 51 -3.93 24.55 -14.75
N GLU A 52 -4.50 24.07 -15.86
CA GLU A 52 -5.83 24.44 -16.31
C GLU A 52 -6.93 23.67 -15.54
N GLU A 53 -7.84 24.39 -14.91
CA GLU A 53 -8.96 23.81 -14.16
C GLU A 53 -9.80 22.85 -15.01
N GLU A 54 -10.11 23.24 -16.26
CA GLU A 54 -10.88 22.39 -17.16
C GLU A 54 -10.16 21.06 -17.42
N LYS A 55 -8.83 21.09 -17.56
CA LYS A 55 -8.02 19.88 -17.76
C LYS A 55 -8.04 19.00 -16.51
N ILE A 56 -7.87 19.58 -15.33
CA ILE A 56 -7.97 18.86 -14.06
C ILE A 56 -9.33 18.16 -13.93
N GLN A 57 -10.43 18.86 -14.24
CA GLN A 57 -11.78 18.28 -14.20
C GLN A 57 -12.00 17.17 -15.24
N GLN A 58 -11.41 17.30 -16.44
CA GLN A 58 -11.41 16.23 -17.44
C GLN A 58 -10.65 14.99 -16.94
N GLU A 59 -9.50 15.17 -16.32
CA GLU A 59 -8.70 14.05 -15.80
C GLU A 59 -9.35 13.38 -14.59
N PHE A 60 -9.99 14.12 -13.67
CA PHE A 60 -10.80 13.50 -12.62
C PHE A 60 -11.94 12.66 -13.18
N ARG A 61 -12.66 13.16 -14.20
CA ARG A 61 -13.70 12.37 -14.90
C ARG A 61 -13.15 11.10 -15.53
N ARG A 62 -11.95 11.17 -16.11
CA ARG A 62 -11.26 10.00 -16.65
C ARG A 62 -10.91 8.99 -15.56
N LEU A 63 -10.41 9.44 -14.40
CA LEU A 63 -10.09 8.54 -13.29
C LEU A 63 -11.35 7.87 -12.72
N PHE A 64 -12.45 8.62 -12.54
CA PHE A 64 -13.73 8.07 -12.09
C PHE A 64 -14.29 6.97 -12.98
N THR A 65 -14.06 7.07 -14.29
CA THR A 65 -14.61 6.12 -15.28
C THR A 65 -13.63 5.01 -15.61
N LEU A 66 -12.45 5.00 -14.97
CA LEU A 66 -11.35 4.13 -15.34
C LEU A 66 -11.65 2.67 -15.02
N TYR A 67 -12.23 2.38 -13.86
CA TYR A 67 -12.59 1.01 -13.48
C TYR A 67 -13.96 0.60 -14.03
N ALA A 68 -14.99 1.41 -13.78
CA ALA A 68 -16.33 1.19 -14.32
C ALA A 68 -16.97 2.51 -14.73
N SER A 69 -17.91 2.44 -15.68
CA SER A 69 -18.74 3.58 -16.09
C SER A 69 -20.20 3.23 -15.82
N SER A 70 -20.94 4.16 -15.22
CA SER A 70 -22.37 3.96 -14.96
C SER A 70 -23.14 3.83 -16.28
N SER A 71 -23.86 2.72 -16.45
CA SER A 71 -25.02 2.67 -17.33
C SER A 71 -26.21 3.27 -16.58
N ALA A 72 -26.85 4.29 -17.14
CA ALA A 72 -27.89 5.13 -16.51
C ALA A 72 -29.15 4.39 -16.01
N GLU A 73 -29.17 3.05 -16.02
CA GLU A 73 -30.32 2.20 -15.71
C GLU A 73 -30.39 1.77 -14.23
N ILE A 74 -29.27 1.76 -13.49
CA ILE A 74 -29.22 1.31 -12.09
C ILE A 74 -28.22 2.16 -11.29
N ASN A 75 -28.62 2.60 -10.08
CA ASN A 75 -27.73 3.22 -9.09
C ASN A 75 -27.51 2.22 -7.92
N PRO A 76 -26.39 1.47 -7.89
CA PRO A 76 -26.13 0.47 -6.85
C PRO A 76 -26.13 1.03 -5.43
N PHE A 77 -25.86 2.34 -5.29
CA PHE A 77 -25.87 3.03 -4.02
C PHE A 77 -27.26 3.07 -3.35
N GLU A 78 -28.34 3.11 -4.13
CA GLU A 78 -29.71 3.15 -3.59
C GLU A 78 -30.11 1.84 -2.89
N ALA A 79 -29.42 0.75 -3.18
CA ALA A 79 -29.63 -0.55 -2.54
C ALA A 79 -28.96 -0.65 -1.16
N LEU A 80 -28.08 0.28 -0.80
CA LEU A 80 -27.24 0.19 0.39
C LEU A 80 -27.80 1.06 1.54
N ASP A 81 -27.87 0.48 2.74
CA ASP A 81 -27.83 1.30 3.96
C ASP A 81 -26.41 1.83 4.14
N ILE A 82 -26.26 3.14 4.25
CA ILE A 82 -24.95 3.79 4.32
C ILE A 82 -24.41 3.89 5.75
N GLU A 83 -25.26 3.70 6.76
CA GLU A 83 -24.87 3.86 8.16
C GLU A 83 -23.73 2.91 8.57
N PRO A 84 -23.72 1.61 8.19
CA PRO A 84 -22.61 0.72 8.51
C PRO A 84 -21.27 1.16 7.91
N ILE A 85 -21.29 1.65 6.66
CA ILE A 85 -20.07 2.13 5.97
C ILE A 85 -19.55 3.39 6.65
N LYS A 86 -20.44 4.35 6.93
CA LYS A 86 -20.12 5.59 7.65
C LYS A 86 -19.54 5.28 9.04
N GLN A 87 -20.13 4.33 9.77
CA GLN A 87 -19.61 3.87 11.06
C GLN A 87 -18.17 3.34 10.94
N ILE A 88 -17.87 2.53 9.93
CA ILE A 88 -16.54 1.95 9.74
C ILE A 88 -15.51 3.05 9.41
N ILE A 89 -15.83 3.99 8.50
CA ILE A 89 -14.95 5.11 8.13
C ILE A 89 -14.70 6.04 9.33
N TYR A 90 -15.74 6.37 10.09
CA TYR A 90 -15.63 7.22 11.26
C TYR A 90 -14.80 6.56 12.37
N THR A 91 -15.04 5.28 12.63
CA THR A 91 -14.27 4.49 13.61
C THR A 91 -12.82 4.33 13.19
N TYR A 92 -12.53 4.13 11.90
CA TYR A 92 -11.17 4.10 11.38
C TYR A 92 -10.37 5.34 11.76
N ASN A 93 -10.99 6.50 11.55
CA ASN A 93 -10.38 7.80 11.78
C ASN A 93 -10.04 8.01 13.27
N GLU A 94 -10.94 7.63 14.17
CA GLU A 94 -10.68 7.59 15.61
C GLU A 94 -9.50 6.67 15.95
N ILE A 95 -9.47 5.44 15.42
CA ILE A 95 -8.38 4.49 15.67
C ILE A 95 -7.05 5.07 15.18
N TYR A 96 -6.98 5.52 13.93
CA TYR A 96 -5.73 5.98 13.33
C TYR A 96 -5.22 7.27 14.01
N VAL A 97 -6.06 8.30 14.09
CA VAL A 97 -5.62 9.63 14.53
C VAL A 97 -5.44 9.69 16.04
N ASN A 98 -6.39 9.14 16.80
CA ASN A 98 -6.42 9.31 18.25
C ASN A 98 -5.77 8.15 19.00
N LYS A 99 -5.96 6.89 18.57
CA LYS A 99 -5.36 5.74 19.26
C LYS A 99 -3.92 5.46 18.81
N ILE A 100 -3.69 5.36 17.50
CA ILE A 100 -2.38 4.98 16.95
C ILE A 100 -1.40 6.15 16.90
N ARG A 101 -1.84 7.32 16.40
CA ARG A 101 -1.00 8.53 16.32
C ARG A 101 -1.00 9.38 17.58
N ASN A 102 -1.91 9.12 18.54
CA ASN A 102 -2.01 9.82 19.81
C ASN A 102 -2.10 11.35 19.67
N LYS A 103 -2.95 11.84 18.75
CA LYS A 103 -3.08 13.29 18.45
C LYS A 103 -4.18 14.03 19.20
N SER A 104 -5.05 13.33 19.93
CA SER A 104 -6.21 13.92 20.64
C SER A 104 -7.02 14.90 19.78
N PHE A 105 -7.33 14.49 18.55
CA PHE A 105 -8.10 15.24 17.57
C PHE A 105 -9.60 15.06 17.82
N ASP A 106 -10.33 16.17 17.90
CA ASP A 106 -11.77 16.14 18.09
C ASP A 106 -12.49 16.20 16.73
N PHE A 107 -12.93 15.05 16.24
CA PHE A 107 -13.69 14.99 15.00
C PHE A 107 -15.07 15.66 15.14
N GLU A 108 -15.66 15.67 16.35
CA GLU A 108 -17.01 16.19 16.59
C GLU A 108 -17.13 17.68 16.28
N SER A 109 -16.06 18.45 16.47
CA SER A 109 -16.05 19.89 16.23
C SER A 109 -15.72 20.28 14.79
N ILE A 110 -15.29 19.34 13.94
CA ILE A 110 -14.77 19.64 12.60
C ILE A 110 -15.65 19.06 11.50
N ILE A 111 -16.22 17.87 11.68
CA ILE A 111 -17.06 17.24 10.65
C ILE A 111 -18.55 17.48 10.89
N ASN A 112 -19.31 17.58 9.80
CA ASN A 112 -20.77 17.71 9.84
C ASN A 112 -21.43 16.45 10.44
N ASP A 113 -22.55 16.64 11.16
CA ASP A 113 -23.30 15.55 11.81
C ASP A 113 -23.72 14.43 10.83
N ASN A 114 -23.91 14.73 9.54
CA ASN A 114 -24.23 13.72 8.53
C ASN A 114 -23.09 12.73 8.27
N LEU A 115 -21.83 13.10 8.55
CA LEU A 115 -20.65 12.24 8.44
C LEU A 115 -20.29 11.54 9.75
N LYS A 116 -20.94 11.92 10.85
CA LYS A 116 -20.72 11.31 12.16
C LYS A 116 -21.50 10.01 12.29
N SER A 117 -20.96 9.13 13.10
CA SER A 117 -21.59 7.88 13.48
C SER A 117 -21.18 7.50 14.89
N THR A 118 -21.94 6.61 15.52
CA THR A 118 -21.46 5.90 16.70
C THR A 118 -20.22 5.07 16.37
N PHE A 119 -19.29 4.96 17.32
CA PHE A 119 -18.09 4.15 17.14
C PHE A 119 -18.38 2.65 17.21
N LYS A 120 -17.70 1.89 16.35
CA LYS A 120 -17.70 0.43 16.35
C LYS A 120 -16.67 -0.07 17.37
N LEU A 121 -17.11 -0.33 18.60
CA LEU A 121 -16.21 -0.60 19.74
C LEU A 121 -15.33 -1.83 19.54
N ASP A 122 -15.88 -2.91 18.97
CA ASP A 122 -15.14 -4.13 18.64
C ASP A 122 -14.00 -3.91 17.63
N PHE A 123 -14.11 -2.88 16.77
CA PHE A 123 -13.03 -2.48 15.88
C PHE A 123 -11.97 -1.67 16.63
N ILE A 124 -12.37 -0.79 17.55
CA ILE A 124 -11.42 -0.03 18.40
C ILE A 124 -10.60 -0.97 19.27
N GLU A 125 -11.23 -1.95 19.90
CA GLU A 125 -10.60 -2.93 20.80
C GLU A 125 -9.44 -3.68 20.12
N LYS A 126 -9.53 -3.98 18.81
CA LYS A 126 -8.47 -4.65 18.04
C LYS A 126 -7.15 -3.86 17.99
N PHE A 127 -7.21 -2.53 18.18
CA PHE A 127 -6.07 -1.62 18.07
C PHE A 127 -5.73 -0.92 19.39
N GLU A 128 -6.33 -1.33 20.50
CA GLU A 128 -6.01 -0.77 21.80
C GLU A 128 -4.54 -1.04 22.17
N GLY A 129 -3.84 0.01 22.64
CA GLY A 129 -2.42 -0.06 23.00
C GLY A 129 -1.45 -0.23 21.81
N LYS A 130 -1.94 -0.30 20.57
CA LYS A 130 -1.09 -0.36 19.38
C LYS A 130 -0.48 1.02 19.07
N THR A 131 0.78 1.02 18.63
CA THR A 131 1.52 2.23 18.28
C THR A 131 1.68 2.35 16.77
N TYR A 132 2.04 3.56 16.32
CA TYR A 132 2.33 3.84 14.91
C TYR A 132 3.54 3.02 14.43
N LYS A 133 3.24 1.95 13.68
CA LYS A 133 4.18 1.08 12.97
C LYS A 133 3.59 0.68 11.62
N LEU A 134 4.45 0.30 10.69
CA LEU A 134 4.03 -0.18 9.37
C LEU A 134 3.04 -1.36 9.46
N ILE A 135 3.32 -2.34 10.33
CA ILE A 135 2.43 -3.49 10.51
C ILE A 135 1.08 -3.12 11.14
N THR A 136 1.08 -2.19 12.12
CA THR A 136 -0.16 -1.71 12.74
C THR A 136 -1.06 -1.06 11.68
N ASN A 137 -0.49 -0.19 10.86
CA ASN A 137 -1.20 0.49 9.79
C ASN A 137 -1.72 -0.50 8.74
N HIS A 138 -0.88 -1.46 8.33
CA HIS A 138 -1.28 -2.52 7.41
C HIS A 138 -2.49 -3.30 7.94
N ASN A 139 -2.45 -3.75 9.19
CA ASN A 139 -3.54 -4.49 9.82
C ASN A 139 -4.81 -3.65 9.95
N LEU A 140 -4.68 -2.35 10.21
CA LEU A 140 -5.79 -1.41 10.24
C LEU A 140 -6.43 -1.27 8.84
N ASN A 141 -5.62 -1.06 7.80
CA ASN A 141 -6.09 -1.00 6.42
C ASN A 141 -6.81 -2.31 6.02
N THR A 142 -6.21 -3.48 6.30
CA THR A 142 -6.80 -4.79 5.98
C THR A 142 -8.12 -4.99 6.72
N SER A 143 -8.17 -4.67 8.01
CA SER A 143 -9.39 -4.80 8.82
C SER A 143 -10.50 -3.84 8.37
N PHE A 144 -10.14 -2.65 7.90
CA PHE A 144 -11.06 -1.67 7.34
C PHE A 144 -11.72 -2.18 6.07
N PHE A 145 -10.90 -2.57 5.07
CA PHE A 145 -11.42 -3.06 3.80
C PHE A 145 -12.24 -4.33 3.98
N LYS A 146 -11.78 -5.28 4.80
CA LYS A 146 -12.57 -6.50 5.08
C LYS A 146 -13.93 -6.20 5.71
N GLN A 147 -14.03 -5.24 6.62
CA GLN A 147 -15.32 -4.89 7.23
C GLN A 147 -16.27 -4.22 6.24
N ILE A 148 -15.77 -3.33 5.38
CA ILE A 148 -16.59 -2.73 4.32
C ILE A 148 -17.03 -3.80 3.32
N GLY A 149 -16.12 -4.63 2.85
CA GLY A 149 -16.45 -5.67 1.87
C GLY A 149 -17.38 -6.75 2.41
N ALA A 150 -17.19 -7.20 3.64
CA ALA A 150 -18.10 -8.15 4.29
C ALA A 150 -19.53 -7.61 4.43
N TYR A 151 -19.69 -6.28 4.52
CA TYR A 151 -20.99 -5.63 4.44
C TYR A 151 -21.53 -5.63 3.01
N LEU A 152 -20.74 -5.18 2.04
CA LEU A 152 -21.14 -5.06 0.63
C LEU A 152 -21.48 -6.41 -0.02
N ASN A 153 -20.74 -7.47 0.33
CA ASN A 153 -20.94 -8.81 -0.20
C ASN A 153 -22.29 -9.45 0.22
N GLN A 154 -23.01 -8.85 1.17
CA GLN A 154 -24.37 -9.27 1.54
C GLN A 154 -25.41 -8.92 0.47
N PHE A 155 -25.07 -8.01 -0.46
CA PHE A 155 -25.98 -7.49 -1.48
C PHE A 155 -25.74 -8.10 -2.87
N GLU A 156 -24.84 -9.08 -2.99
CA GLU A 156 -24.49 -9.77 -4.25
C GLU A 156 -24.15 -8.80 -5.41
N LEU A 157 -23.59 -7.64 -5.08
CA LEU A 157 -23.19 -6.62 -6.05
C LEU A 157 -21.97 -7.08 -6.84
N SER A 158 -21.92 -6.71 -8.12
CA SER A 158 -20.70 -6.89 -8.92
C SER A 158 -19.58 -5.97 -8.41
N HIS A 159 -18.33 -6.30 -8.73
CA HIS A 159 -17.19 -5.43 -8.45
C HIS A 159 -17.32 -4.04 -9.09
N GLU A 160 -17.92 -3.94 -10.28
CA GLU A 160 -18.22 -2.67 -10.94
C GLU A 160 -19.24 -1.86 -10.15
N ASP A 161 -20.32 -2.51 -9.69
CA ASP A 161 -21.36 -1.87 -8.89
C ASP A 161 -20.83 -1.37 -7.55
N ILE A 162 -19.97 -2.16 -6.91
CA ILE A 162 -19.30 -1.80 -5.65
C ILE A 162 -18.42 -0.55 -5.84
N TYR A 163 -17.63 -0.50 -6.91
CA TYR A 163 -16.81 0.67 -7.23
C TYR A 163 -17.66 1.92 -7.51
N LEU A 164 -18.74 1.77 -8.28
CA LEU A 164 -19.68 2.86 -8.58
C LEU A 164 -20.44 3.34 -7.33
N ALA A 165 -20.75 2.43 -6.40
CA ALA A 165 -21.34 2.78 -5.12
C ALA A 165 -20.39 3.65 -4.29
N GLY A 166 -19.09 3.35 -4.29
CA GLY A 166 -18.06 4.17 -3.65
C GLY A 166 -17.98 5.58 -4.23
N ILE A 167 -17.98 5.72 -5.56
CA ILE A 167 -18.03 7.03 -6.22
C ILE A 167 -19.28 7.81 -5.80
N THR A 168 -20.44 7.17 -5.81
CA THR A 168 -21.71 7.80 -5.45
C THR A 168 -21.75 8.20 -3.98
N TYR A 169 -21.19 7.36 -3.09
CA TYR A 169 -21.00 7.67 -1.67
C TYR A 169 -20.20 8.95 -1.51
N TYR A 170 -19.04 9.07 -2.17
CA TYR A 170 -18.22 10.27 -2.12
C TYR A 170 -18.97 11.50 -2.63
N GLN A 171 -19.58 11.43 -3.82
CA GLN A 171 -20.28 12.56 -4.43
C GLN A 171 -21.47 13.06 -3.58
N THR A 172 -22.17 12.15 -2.92
CA THR A 172 -23.30 12.50 -2.03
C THR A 172 -22.80 13.25 -0.81
N HIS A 173 -21.78 12.72 -0.15
CA HIS A 173 -21.23 13.30 1.08
C HIS A 173 -20.40 14.57 0.84
N GLN A 174 -19.70 14.65 -0.29
CA GLN A 174 -18.96 15.85 -0.71
C GLN A 174 -19.88 17.08 -0.87
N LYS A 175 -21.11 16.89 -1.37
CA LYS A 175 -22.09 17.98 -1.50
C LYS A 175 -22.58 18.50 -0.14
N ILE A 176 -22.49 17.67 0.89
CA ILE A 176 -22.94 18.00 2.25
C ILE A 176 -21.80 18.64 3.03
N ASP A 177 -20.62 18.01 3.02
CA ASP A 177 -19.45 18.44 3.77
C ASP A 177 -18.17 18.03 3.01
N PHE A 178 -17.73 18.91 2.12
CA PHE A 178 -16.52 18.73 1.32
C PHE A 178 -15.27 18.58 2.18
N GLU A 179 -15.12 19.39 3.23
CA GLU A 179 -13.91 19.38 4.07
C GLU A 179 -13.88 18.12 4.93
N GLY A 180 -15.02 17.75 5.54
CA GLY A 180 -15.15 16.56 6.38
C GLY A 180 -14.89 15.27 5.63
N ILE A 181 -15.52 15.04 4.46
CA ILE A 181 -15.31 13.78 3.72
C ILE A 181 -13.87 13.65 3.24
N ASN A 182 -13.24 14.74 2.80
CA ASN A 182 -11.86 14.72 2.37
C ASN A 182 -10.90 14.50 3.56
N LEU A 183 -11.17 15.10 4.72
CA LEU A 183 -10.40 14.85 5.94
C LEU A 183 -10.42 13.36 6.32
N LEU A 184 -11.61 12.75 6.35
CA LEU A 184 -11.76 11.33 6.68
C LEU A 184 -11.02 10.42 5.70
N ASN A 185 -11.12 10.70 4.40
CA ASN A 185 -10.48 9.91 3.35
C ASN A 185 -8.96 10.11 3.34
N LEU A 186 -8.48 11.33 3.52
CA LEU A 186 -7.05 11.63 3.58
C LEU A 186 -6.38 10.96 4.78
N ASN A 187 -7.02 10.92 5.94
CA ASN A 187 -6.50 10.18 7.08
C ASN A 187 -6.35 8.67 6.78
N ILE A 188 -7.30 8.07 6.04
CA ILE A 188 -7.20 6.67 5.60
C ILE A 188 -6.03 6.52 4.61
N ILE A 189 -5.96 7.35 3.58
CA ILE A 189 -4.90 7.30 2.55
C ILE A 189 -3.51 7.50 3.17
N ASP A 190 -3.35 8.49 4.06
CA ASP A 190 -2.09 8.81 4.74
C ASP A 190 -1.59 7.66 5.63
N SER A 191 -2.49 6.76 6.02
CA SER A 191 -2.18 5.59 6.83
C SER A 191 -1.84 4.35 6.01
N PHE A 192 -1.95 4.39 4.68
CA PHE A 192 -1.72 3.20 3.86
C PHE A 192 -0.33 2.61 4.04
N SER A 193 -0.28 1.30 4.25
CA SER A 193 0.95 0.53 4.10
C SER A 193 1.42 0.56 2.64
N PRO A 194 2.71 0.30 2.35
CA PRO A 194 3.26 0.36 1.00
C PRO A 194 2.48 -0.45 -0.05
N LEU A 195 1.89 -1.58 0.35
CA LEU A 195 0.99 -2.35 -0.50
C LEU A 195 -0.25 -1.57 -0.92
N TYR A 196 -0.98 -1.00 0.02
CA TYR A 196 -2.19 -0.26 -0.29
C TYR A 196 -1.87 1.04 -1.02
N THR A 197 -0.79 1.74 -0.62
CA THR A 197 -0.28 2.90 -1.36
C THR A 197 -0.02 2.53 -2.82
N THR A 198 0.63 1.39 -3.07
CA THR A 198 0.88 0.88 -4.43
C THR A 198 -0.40 0.74 -5.24
N LEU A 199 -1.37 -0.02 -4.70
CA LEU A 199 -2.61 -0.36 -5.41
C LEU A 199 -3.46 0.88 -5.70
N PHE A 200 -3.51 1.84 -4.76
CA PHE A 200 -4.26 3.09 -4.94
C PHE A 200 -3.58 4.10 -5.87
N HIS A 201 -2.29 3.92 -6.19
CA HIS A 201 -1.60 4.72 -7.23
C HIS A 201 -1.71 4.11 -8.64
N TYR A 202 -2.17 2.86 -8.77
CA TYR A 202 -2.27 2.19 -10.08
C TYR A 202 -3.20 2.90 -11.07
N PRO A 203 -4.33 3.52 -10.70
CA PRO A 203 -5.12 4.32 -11.63
C PRO A 203 -4.30 5.42 -12.34
N LEU A 204 -3.50 6.19 -11.58
CA LEU A 204 -2.63 7.22 -12.15
C LEU A 204 -1.49 6.64 -12.98
N LEU A 205 -0.81 5.60 -12.47
CA LEU A 205 0.30 4.96 -13.17
C LEU A 205 -0.16 4.33 -14.49
N TYR A 206 -1.34 3.70 -14.51
CA TYR A 206 -1.91 3.14 -15.72
C TYR A 206 -2.24 4.22 -16.74
N THR A 207 -2.77 5.35 -16.27
CA THR A 207 -3.20 6.47 -17.12
C THR A 207 -2.03 7.22 -17.76
N TYR A 208 -0.97 7.49 -16.99
CA TYR A 208 0.10 8.41 -17.40
C TYR A 208 1.48 7.76 -17.54
N TYR A 209 1.70 6.61 -16.90
CA TYR A 209 2.99 5.91 -16.91
C TYR A 209 2.86 4.40 -17.22
N PRO A 210 2.07 4.00 -18.25
CA PRO A 210 1.75 2.59 -18.49
C PRO A 210 2.99 1.74 -18.79
N ALA A 211 4.01 2.31 -19.42
CA ALA A 211 5.28 1.62 -19.66
C ALA A 211 6.00 1.27 -18.34
N ASN A 212 5.97 2.18 -17.36
CA ASN A 212 6.60 1.96 -16.06
C ASN A 212 5.79 0.94 -15.25
N LEU A 213 4.46 1.04 -15.28
CA LEU A 213 3.58 0.09 -14.62
C LEU A 213 3.79 -1.33 -15.16
N ASN A 214 3.78 -1.50 -16.49
CA ASN A 214 3.97 -2.80 -17.14
C ASN A 214 5.38 -3.37 -16.97
N ALA A 215 6.40 -2.51 -16.84
CA ALA A 215 7.77 -2.94 -16.62
C ALA A 215 8.05 -3.38 -15.18
N ASN A 216 7.19 -3.00 -14.21
CA ASN A 216 7.43 -3.21 -12.79
C ASN A 216 6.58 -4.35 -12.23
N HIS A 217 7.22 -5.24 -11.48
CA HIS A 217 6.50 -6.22 -10.65
C HIS A 217 5.76 -5.50 -9.51
N LEU A 218 4.67 -6.09 -9.02
CA LEU A 218 3.98 -5.61 -7.81
C LEU A 218 4.97 -5.44 -6.63
N PHE A 219 5.88 -6.40 -6.43
CA PHE A 219 7.00 -6.29 -5.48
C PHE A 219 7.80 -4.99 -5.63
N SER A 220 8.19 -4.63 -6.86
CA SER A 220 9.00 -3.45 -7.11
C SER A 220 8.24 -2.16 -6.83
N SER A 221 6.93 -2.13 -7.12
CA SER A 221 6.08 -1.00 -6.77
C SER A 221 5.93 -0.88 -5.25
N ILE A 222 5.68 -1.99 -4.54
CA ILE A 222 5.60 -2.01 -3.07
C ILE A 222 6.90 -1.50 -2.46
N LEU A 223 8.05 -1.97 -2.95
CA LEU A 223 9.36 -1.54 -2.50
C LEU A 223 9.59 -0.04 -2.77
N GLN A 224 9.16 0.47 -3.92
CA GLN A 224 9.26 1.90 -4.23
C GLN A 224 8.47 2.76 -3.23
N PHE A 225 7.26 2.33 -2.86
CA PHE A 225 6.46 3.06 -1.86
C PHE A 225 6.96 2.83 -0.44
N LEU A 226 7.57 1.68 -0.13
CA LEU A 226 8.24 1.44 1.15
C LEU A 226 9.32 2.50 1.42
N TYR A 227 10.05 2.92 0.38
CA TYR A 227 11.06 3.98 0.51
C TYR A 227 10.51 5.30 1.05
N LEU A 228 9.25 5.64 0.73
CA LEU A 228 8.60 6.87 1.23
C LEU A 228 8.28 6.79 2.73
N HIS A 229 8.17 5.58 3.27
CA HIS A 229 7.89 5.32 4.69
C HIS A 229 9.16 4.99 5.50
N THR A 230 10.33 5.10 4.89
CA THR A 230 11.61 4.74 5.51
C THR A 230 12.62 5.91 5.41
N ASN A 231 13.91 5.62 5.57
CA ASN A 231 14.96 6.62 5.56
C ASN A 231 15.19 7.15 4.13
N THR A 232 14.60 8.31 3.84
CA THR A 232 14.63 8.93 2.51
C THR A 232 16.04 9.33 2.06
N ASP A 233 16.97 9.57 2.99
CA ASP A 233 18.35 9.97 2.67
C ASP A 233 19.10 8.87 1.91
N ILE A 234 18.86 7.61 2.30
CA ILE A 234 19.51 6.42 1.72
C ILE A 234 18.64 5.70 0.69
N ALA A 235 17.32 5.97 0.67
CA ALA A 235 16.35 5.33 -0.20
C ALA A 235 16.77 5.37 -1.68
N LYS A 236 17.31 6.50 -2.15
CA LYS A 236 17.80 6.64 -3.53
C LYS A 236 18.90 5.62 -3.89
N HIS A 237 19.77 5.28 -2.94
CA HIS A 237 20.87 4.34 -3.15
C HIS A 237 20.36 2.89 -3.15
N ILE A 238 19.45 2.56 -2.23
CA ILE A 238 18.81 1.24 -2.20
C ILE A 238 17.95 1.04 -3.45
N HIS A 239 17.26 2.08 -3.93
CA HIS A 239 16.53 2.04 -5.20
C HIS A 239 17.46 1.83 -6.40
N ALA A 240 18.61 2.51 -6.45
CA ALA A 240 19.61 2.28 -7.48
C ALA A 240 20.13 0.83 -7.45
N PHE A 241 20.32 0.26 -6.26
CA PHE A 241 20.72 -1.13 -6.09
C PHE A 241 19.61 -2.11 -6.52
N HIS A 242 18.35 -1.85 -6.17
CA HIS A 242 17.19 -2.60 -6.66
C HIS A 242 17.15 -2.60 -8.20
N ASN A 243 17.31 -1.45 -8.84
CA ASN A 243 17.37 -1.38 -10.30
C ASN A 243 18.52 -2.23 -10.87
N HIS A 244 19.70 -2.19 -10.23
CA HIS A 244 20.86 -2.99 -10.64
C HIS A 244 20.60 -4.51 -10.58
N ILE A 245 19.96 -4.98 -9.49
CA ILE A 245 19.72 -6.40 -9.21
C ILE A 245 18.56 -6.96 -10.03
N PHE A 246 17.45 -6.23 -10.13
CA PHE A 246 16.20 -6.78 -10.65
C PHE A 246 15.97 -6.46 -12.12
N TYR A 247 16.64 -5.47 -12.71
CA TYR A 247 16.32 -5.00 -14.05
C TYR A 247 17.48 -5.10 -15.04
N GLU A 248 17.16 -5.48 -16.26
CA GLU A 248 18.00 -5.29 -17.44
C GLU A 248 17.84 -3.85 -17.97
N ASN A 249 18.93 -3.29 -18.47
CA ASN A 249 18.89 -1.98 -19.11
C ASN A 249 18.52 -2.14 -20.60
N ASN A 250 17.60 -1.31 -21.09
CA ASN A 250 17.29 -1.13 -22.52
C ASN A 250 16.89 -2.40 -23.30
N PRO A 251 15.62 -2.83 -23.28
CA PRO A 251 14.48 -2.24 -22.58
C PRO A 251 14.45 -2.62 -21.09
N ARG A 252 13.87 -1.77 -20.25
CA ARG A 252 13.70 -2.06 -18.82
C ARG A 252 12.77 -3.25 -18.65
N ARG A 253 13.33 -4.38 -18.22
CA ARG A 253 12.61 -5.64 -17.95
C ARG A 253 13.19 -6.31 -16.72
N ILE A 254 12.37 -7.08 -16.02
CA ILE A 254 12.83 -7.89 -14.89
C ILE A 254 13.81 -8.95 -15.41
N ARG A 255 14.96 -9.09 -14.75
CA ARG A 255 15.96 -10.11 -15.06
C ARG A 255 15.38 -11.51 -14.85
N LYS A 256 15.76 -12.45 -15.73
CA LYS A 256 15.43 -13.87 -15.55
C LYS A 256 15.95 -14.38 -14.20
N GLY A 257 15.16 -15.23 -13.54
CA GLY A 257 15.48 -15.81 -12.23
C GLY A 257 14.82 -15.11 -11.04
N TRP A 258 14.05 -14.03 -11.26
CA TRP A 258 13.15 -13.46 -10.25
C TRP A 258 11.72 -13.87 -10.55
N GLU A 259 11.32 -15.01 -10.00
CA GLU A 259 9.99 -15.58 -10.20
C GLU A 259 9.14 -15.39 -8.95
N PHE A 260 8.65 -14.16 -8.76
CA PHE A 260 7.87 -13.80 -7.57
C PHE A 260 6.56 -14.57 -7.40
N GLU A 261 6.09 -15.23 -8.45
CA GLU A 261 4.87 -16.05 -8.45
C GLU A 261 5.14 -17.51 -8.05
N GLU A 262 6.39 -17.90 -7.77
CA GLU A 262 6.72 -19.26 -7.34
C GLU A 262 6.22 -19.61 -5.94
N VAL A 263 5.83 -20.87 -5.77
CA VAL A 263 5.26 -21.40 -4.51
C VAL A 263 6.33 -21.55 -3.42
N GLU A 264 7.61 -21.67 -3.79
CA GLU A 264 8.72 -21.87 -2.84
C GLU A 264 9.13 -20.56 -2.14
N ARG A 265 8.22 -19.98 -1.35
CA ARG A 265 8.41 -18.70 -0.64
C ARG A 265 9.70 -18.65 0.19
N GLY A 266 10.11 -19.77 0.78
CA GLY A 266 11.38 -19.87 1.53
C GLY A 266 12.62 -19.65 0.66
N VAL A 267 12.60 -20.13 -0.59
CA VAL A 267 13.68 -19.89 -1.56
C VAL A 267 13.76 -18.41 -1.92
N LEU A 268 12.62 -17.79 -2.24
CA LEU A 268 12.57 -16.36 -2.55
C LEU A 268 13.01 -15.47 -1.37
N ILE A 269 12.62 -15.81 -0.14
CA ILE A 269 13.11 -15.12 1.08
C ILE A 269 14.63 -15.20 1.17
N SER A 270 15.19 -16.42 1.03
CA SER A 270 16.63 -16.66 1.12
C SER A 270 17.40 -15.94 0.00
N GLN A 271 16.91 -16.03 -1.24
CA GLN A 271 17.48 -15.34 -2.41
C GLN A 271 17.43 -13.82 -2.22
N THR A 272 16.33 -13.27 -1.72
CA THR A 272 16.17 -11.82 -1.49
C THR A 272 17.18 -11.34 -0.45
N LEU A 273 17.29 -12.03 0.68
CA LEU A 273 18.25 -11.72 1.73
C LEU A 273 19.69 -11.81 1.22
N HIS A 274 20.04 -12.89 0.51
CA HIS A 274 21.40 -13.08 -0.02
C HIS A 274 21.79 -12.01 -1.04
N ASN A 275 20.87 -11.66 -1.94
CA ASN A 275 21.11 -10.62 -2.94
C ASN A 275 21.20 -9.23 -2.31
N ALA A 276 20.36 -8.93 -1.30
CA ALA A 276 20.42 -7.67 -0.58
C ALA A 276 21.78 -7.45 0.10
N LEU A 277 22.38 -8.48 0.71
CA LEU A 277 23.73 -8.44 1.30
C LEU A 277 24.83 -8.03 0.31
N ASN A 278 24.64 -8.36 -0.97
CA ASN A 278 25.63 -8.08 -2.02
C ASN A 278 25.66 -6.60 -2.44
N ILE A 279 24.86 -5.71 -1.84
CA ILE A 279 24.99 -4.26 -2.04
C ILE A 279 26.41 -3.77 -1.81
N ARG A 280 27.12 -4.37 -0.84
CA ARG A 280 28.52 -4.05 -0.51
C ARG A 280 29.53 -4.44 -1.59
N LYS A 281 29.14 -5.34 -2.50
CA LYS A 281 29.95 -5.77 -3.66
C LYS A 281 29.54 -5.05 -4.95
N SER A 282 28.52 -4.20 -4.88
CA SER A 282 28.01 -3.45 -6.03
C SER A 282 28.69 -2.07 -6.14
N PRO A 283 28.55 -1.39 -7.28
CA PRO A 283 28.99 0.00 -7.43
C PRO A 283 28.40 0.97 -6.39
N ILE A 284 27.26 0.62 -5.79
CA ILE A 284 26.57 1.42 -4.76
C ILE A 284 27.37 1.47 -3.46
N PHE A 285 28.31 0.55 -3.22
CA PHE A 285 29.14 0.59 -2.01
C PHE A 285 29.94 1.90 -1.85
N THR A 286 30.22 2.59 -2.97
CA THR A 286 30.87 3.91 -2.96
C THR A 286 30.07 4.96 -2.19
N THR A 287 28.76 4.79 -2.04
CA THR A 287 27.88 5.71 -1.31
C THR A 287 27.70 5.33 0.16
N ARG A 288 28.49 4.38 0.68
CA ARG A 288 28.52 4.02 2.11
C ARG A 288 28.63 5.21 3.07
N PRO A 289 29.40 6.28 2.79
CA PRO A 289 29.43 7.45 3.67
C PRO A 289 28.05 8.05 3.94
N ASP A 290 27.15 8.05 2.95
CA ASP A 290 25.78 8.56 3.08
C ASP A 290 24.96 7.69 4.05
N PHE A 291 25.18 6.37 4.03
CA PHE A 291 24.56 5.46 5.01
C PHE A 291 25.11 5.71 6.42
N LEU A 292 26.41 5.96 6.56
CA LEU A 292 27.01 6.27 7.86
C LEU A 292 26.64 7.66 8.38
N ALA A 293 26.14 8.57 7.55
CA ALA A 293 25.68 9.89 8.01
C ALA A 293 24.33 9.82 8.75
N SER A 294 23.53 8.78 8.48
CA SER A 294 22.22 8.61 9.11
C SER A 294 22.28 7.74 10.38
N ASP A 295 21.32 7.92 11.28
CA ASP A 295 21.07 7.05 12.44
C ASP A 295 19.67 6.41 12.41
N ASN A 296 18.92 6.63 11.33
CA ASN A 296 17.55 6.15 11.15
C ASN A 296 17.57 4.70 10.63
N TYR A 297 18.02 3.78 11.49
CA TYR A 297 18.07 2.33 11.24
C TYR A 297 17.44 1.57 12.40
N LEU A 298 16.85 0.41 12.09
CA LEU A 298 16.40 -0.54 13.12
C LEU A 298 17.56 -1.05 13.97
N MET A 299 18.74 -1.24 13.36
CA MET A 299 19.92 -1.84 13.99
C MET A 299 21.10 -0.86 14.04
N LYS A 300 20.83 0.40 14.40
CA LYS A 300 21.83 1.49 14.39
C LYS A 300 23.07 1.20 15.22
N GLU A 301 22.98 0.34 16.23
CA GLU A 301 24.08 -0.12 17.07
C GLU A 301 25.14 -0.91 16.29
N LEU A 302 24.79 -1.46 15.12
CA LEU A 302 25.71 -2.19 14.27
C LEU A 302 26.62 -1.29 13.42
N LYS A 303 26.39 0.03 13.46
CA LYS A 303 27.17 1.02 12.72
C LYS A 303 28.66 0.92 13.04
N ASP A 304 29.46 0.77 12.00
CA ASP A 304 30.91 0.54 12.01
C ASP A 304 31.39 -0.65 12.88
N GLN A 305 30.50 -1.59 13.21
CA GLN A 305 30.86 -2.80 13.93
C GLN A 305 31.43 -3.87 13.00
N ASN A 306 32.20 -4.80 13.59
CA ASN A 306 32.60 -6.03 12.93
C ASN A 306 31.75 -7.19 13.47
N ILE A 307 31.06 -7.90 12.60
CA ILE A 307 30.13 -8.98 12.97
C ILE A 307 30.31 -10.17 12.02
N PRO A 308 30.29 -11.42 12.51
CA PRO A 308 30.24 -12.58 11.62
C PRO A 308 29.01 -12.52 10.72
N LEU A 309 29.15 -12.92 9.45
CA LEU A 309 28.06 -12.83 8.48
C LEU A 309 26.82 -13.61 8.94
N ASP A 310 26.99 -14.81 9.49
CA ASP A 310 25.85 -15.63 9.92
C ASP A 310 25.16 -15.05 11.16
N ASN A 311 25.91 -14.39 12.06
CA ASN A 311 25.32 -13.64 13.16
C ASN A 311 24.50 -12.46 12.66
N PHE A 312 24.96 -11.74 11.64
CA PHE A 312 24.19 -10.67 11.01
C PHE A 312 22.90 -11.21 10.39
N LYS A 313 22.95 -12.32 9.64
CA LYS A 313 21.76 -12.95 9.03
C LYS A 313 20.72 -13.37 10.08
N ALA A 314 21.17 -13.98 11.17
CA ALA A 314 20.28 -14.37 12.26
C ALA A 314 19.64 -13.15 12.92
N LEU A 315 20.45 -12.10 13.17
CA LEU A 315 19.99 -10.89 13.82
C LEU A 315 19.01 -10.09 12.94
N ILE A 316 19.28 -9.89 11.64
CA ILE A 316 18.37 -9.19 10.74
C ILE A 316 17.03 -9.92 10.60
N SER A 317 17.05 -11.26 10.51
CA SER A 317 15.83 -12.07 10.43
C SER A 317 14.99 -11.89 11.68
N LYS A 318 15.62 -12.00 12.86
CA LYS A 318 14.97 -11.77 14.16
C LYS A 318 14.41 -10.34 14.27
N THR A 319 15.18 -9.33 13.89
CA THR A 319 14.74 -7.93 13.92
C THR A 319 13.51 -7.71 13.04
N ILE A 320 13.46 -8.33 11.86
CA ILE A 320 12.30 -8.24 10.97
C ILE A 320 11.08 -8.89 11.61
N GLU A 321 11.22 -10.10 12.17
CA GLU A 321 10.12 -10.79 12.85
C GLU A 321 9.56 -9.99 14.04
N GLU A 322 10.44 -9.45 14.88
CA GLU A 322 10.06 -8.69 16.08
C GLU A 322 9.47 -7.31 15.74
N TYR A 323 10.09 -6.57 14.81
CA TYR A 323 9.67 -5.20 14.51
C TYR A 323 8.40 -5.14 13.66
N TYR A 324 8.32 -6.01 12.65
CA TYR A 324 7.16 -6.08 11.74
C TYR A 324 6.12 -7.11 12.17
N GLU A 325 6.27 -7.71 13.37
CA GLU A 325 5.32 -8.65 13.97
C GLU A 325 4.93 -9.77 12.98
N THR A 326 5.92 -10.30 12.26
CA THR A 326 5.74 -11.35 11.24
C THR A 326 6.42 -12.65 11.67
N ASN A 327 5.87 -13.80 11.27
CA ASN A 327 6.46 -15.11 11.51
C ASN A 327 6.92 -15.73 10.18
N LEU A 328 8.23 -15.82 9.95
CA LEU A 328 8.75 -16.28 8.67
C LEU A 328 8.37 -17.74 8.36
N ASP A 329 8.29 -18.60 9.37
CA ASP A 329 7.87 -20.00 9.19
C ASP A 329 6.41 -20.09 8.71
N GLU A 330 5.54 -19.20 9.19
CA GLU A 330 4.16 -19.13 8.73
C GLU A 330 4.06 -18.62 7.29
N VAL A 331 4.91 -17.68 6.90
CA VAL A 331 4.99 -17.21 5.51
C VAL A 331 5.43 -18.32 4.57
N VAL A 332 6.45 -19.09 4.96
CA VAL A 332 6.93 -20.25 4.19
C VAL A 332 5.84 -21.30 4.05
N LYS A 333 4.98 -21.48 5.06
CA LYS A 333 3.81 -22.36 5.01
C LYS A 333 2.62 -21.79 4.22
N GLY A 334 2.75 -20.61 3.64
CA GLY A 334 1.70 -20.02 2.80
C GLY A 334 0.56 -19.35 3.58
N LYS A 335 0.75 -19.00 4.87
CA LYS A 335 -0.35 -18.42 5.68
C LYS A 335 -0.70 -16.97 5.31
N LEU A 336 0.26 -16.21 4.79
CA LEU A 336 0.01 -14.85 4.27
C LEU A 336 -0.52 -14.91 2.84
N ASN A 337 -1.36 -13.95 2.46
CA ASN A 337 -1.69 -13.78 1.05
C ASN A 337 -0.43 -13.37 0.25
N HIS A 338 -0.53 -13.40 -1.08
CA HIS A 338 0.63 -13.16 -1.92
C HIS A 338 1.16 -11.74 -1.80
N ALA A 339 0.28 -10.75 -1.73
CA ALA A 339 0.67 -9.35 -1.63
C ALA A 339 1.40 -9.04 -0.31
N GLU A 340 0.93 -9.60 0.81
CA GLU A 340 1.61 -9.54 2.11
C GLU A 340 3.00 -10.19 2.05
N PHE A 341 3.12 -11.33 1.36
CA PHE A 341 4.41 -11.96 1.10
C PHE A 341 5.34 -11.06 0.29
N LEU A 342 4.86 -10.42 -0.78
CA LEU A 342 5.67 -9.48 -1.57
C LEU A 342 6.09 -8.24 -0.76
N GLN A 343 5.22 -7.73 0.12
CA GLN A 343 5.56 -6.64 1.04
C GLN A 343 6.66 -7.07 2.03
N LEU A 344 6.60 -8.29 2.55
CA LEU A 344 7.67 -8.84 3.39
C LEU A 344 8.99 -8.94 2.61
N LEU A 345 8.98 -9.41 1.36
CA LEU A 345 10.19 -9.44 0.54
C LEU A 345 10.78 -8.02 0.37
N ALA A 346 9.93 -7.01 0.17
CA ALA A 346 10.38 -5.62 0.06
C ALA A 346 11.04 -5.13 1.35
N ILE A 347 10.46 -5.46 2.51
CA ILE A 347 11.03 -5.18 3.83
C ILE A 347 12.39 -5.86 4.00
N ILE A 348 12.47 -7.17 3.71
CA ILE A 348 13.71 -7.95 3.81
C ILE A 348 14.79 -7.33 2.92
N PHE A 349 14.45 -6.98 1.68
CA PHE A 349 15.40 -6.36 0.77
C PHE A 349 15.92 -5.03 1.30
N TYR A 350 15.02 -4.13 1.71
CA TYR A 350 15.38 -2.80 2.21
C TYR A 350 16.21 -2.89 3.49
N GLU A 351 15.73 -3.59 4.51
CA GLU A 351 16.37 -3.65 5.82
C GLU A 351 17.73 -4.36 5.73
N THR A 352 17.82 -5.44 4.94
CA THR A 352 19.10 -6.13 4.75
C THR A 352 20.10 -5.25 4.01
N ALA A 353 19.70 -4.56 2.94
CA ALA A 353 20.60 -3.69 2.18
C ALA A 353 21.07 -2.49 3.02
N ALA A 354 20.14 -1.85 3.74
CA ALA A 354 20.42 -0.71 4.61
C ALA A 354 21.41 -1.09 5.73
N ASN A 355 21.09 -2.14 6.50
CA ASN A 355 21.91 -2.54 7.64
C ASN A 355 23.23 -3.19 7.20
N ALA A 356 23.30 -3.80 6.01
CA ALA A 356 24.57 -4.29 5.46
C ALA A 356 25.56 -3.15 5.16
N MET A 357 25.10 -1.97 4.76
CA MET A 357 25.97 -0.84 4.41
C MET A 357 26.64 -0.20 5.63
N ILE A 358 26.00 -0.22 6.80
CA ILE A 358 26.54 0.38 8.03
C ILE A 358 27.59 -0.49 8.74
N ILE A 359 27.64 -1.80 8.48
CA ILE A 359 28.68 -2.70 9.00
C ILE A 359 30.08 -2.27 8.51
N LYS A 360 31.11 -2.39 9.34
CA LYS A 360 32.49 -2.14 8.92
C LYS A 360 33.03 -3.30 8.10
N SER A 361 33.03 -4.51 8.66
CA SER A 361 33.45 -5.72 7.96
C SER A 361 32.77 -6.98 8.52
N TRP A 362 32.70 -8.02 7.69
CA TRP A 362 32.29 -9.35 8.13
C TRP A 362 33.47 -10.00 8.87
N LYS A 363 33.27 -10.42 10.12
CA LYS A 363 34.29 -11.14 10.88
C LYS A 363 34.37 -12.57 10.35
N ASN A 364 35.58 -12.99 9.96
CA ASN A 364 35.86 -14.38 9.58
C ASN A 364 35.74 -15.33 10.76
#